data_AF-A0A8S4RLC5-F1
#
_entry.id   AF-A0A8S4RLC5-F1
#
_cell.length_a   1.000
_cell.length_b   1.000
_cell.length_c   1.000
_cell.angle_alpha   90.00
_cell.angle_beta   90.00
_cell.angle_gamma   90.00
#
_symmetry.space_group_name_H-M   'P 1'
#
loop_
_entity.id
_entity.type
_entity.pdbx_description
1 polymer ?
#
loop_
_entity_poly.entity_id
_entity_poly.type
_entity_poly.pdbx_seq_one_letter_code
_entity_poly.pdbx_strand_id
1 'polypeptide(L)' 'MPHKSPEQNENRSTPSCIRQGCTNPAIANSEWEDEYCSNECVVSHCRDVFSSWVASNSNNQIQNFSAVK' A
#
# COMPACT_ATOMS: atom_id res chain seq x y z
N MET A 1 -3.87 -17.48 -24.79
CA MET A 1 -2.94 -16.34 -24.70
C MET A 1 -2.32 -16.35 -23.31
N PRO A 2 -1.09 -16.83 -23.08
CA PRO A 2 -0.46 -16.64 -21.78
C PRO A 2 0.07 -15.22 -21.70
N HIS A 3 -0.42 -14.46 -20.72
CA HIS A 3 0.08 -13.12 -20.42
C HIS A 3 1.53 -13.24 -19.94
N LYS A 4 2.39 -12.53 -20.67
CA LYS A 4 3.83 -12.35 -20.53
C LYS A 4 4.21 -11.98 -19.08
N SER A 5 4.91 -12.88 -18.38
CA SER A 5 5.71 -12.54 -17.21
C SER A 5 6.81 -11.55 -17.63
N PRO A 6 6.98 -10.41 -16.94
CA PRO A 6 8.26 -9.74 -16.92
C PRO A 6 9.11 -10.43 -15.86
N GLU A 7 9.84 -11.46 -16.27
CA GLU A 7 11.08 -11.83 -15.62
C GLU A 7 12.15 -10.84 -16.13
N GLN A 8 13.05 -10.41 -15.24
CA GLN A 8 14.28 -9.64 -15.45
C GLN A 8 14.27 -8.19 -14.95
N ASN A 9 14.61 -8.02 -13.67
CA ASN A 9 15.75 -7.17 -13.33
C ASN A 9 16.59 -7.80 -12.21
N GLU A 10 17.86 -7.96 -12.54
CA GLU A 10 18.91 -8.72 -11.89
C GLU A 10 19.54 -7.94 -10.72
N ASN A 11 19.74 -8.61 -9.58
CA ASN A 11 20.81 -8.33 -8.62
C ASN A 11 20.98 -6.85 -8.14
N ARG A 12 19.89 -6.22 -7.72
CA ARG A 12 19.88 -5.16 -6.71
C ARG A 12 18.77 -5.54 -5.75
N SER A 13 19.07 -5.80 -4.48
CA SER A 13 18.14 -6.21 -3.42
C SER A 13 16.69 -5.83 -3.73
N THR A 14 15.95 -6.73 -4.39
CA THR A 14 14.61 -6.40 -4.86
C THR A 14 13.75 -6.28 -3.61
N PRO A 15 13.14 -5.12 -3.34
CA PRO A 15 12.37 -4.94 -2.13
C PRO A 15 11.23 -5.97 -2.11
N SER A 16 10.97 -6.55 -0.95
CA SER A 16 9.78 -7.37 -0.73
C SER A 16 8.55 -6.48 -0.79
N CYS A 17 7.43 -7.02 -1.26
CA CYS A 17 6.16 -6.28 -1.25
C CYS A 17 5.88 -5.71 0.14
N ILE A 18 5.56 -4.41 0.22
CA ILE A 18 5.36 -3.72 1.50
C ILE A 18 4.11 -4.19 2.26
N ARG A 19 3.22 -4.95 1.59
CA ARG A 19 1.99 -5.47 2.19
C ARG A 19 2.34 -6.46 3.30
N GLN A 20 1.84 -6.17 4.51
CA GLN A 20 2.01 -7.04 5.67
C GLN A 20 1.48 -8.45 5.38
N GLY A 21 2.32 -9.47 5.56
CA GLY A 21 1.99 -10.86 5.26
C GLY A 21 2.16 -11.29 3.80
N CYS A 22 2.68 -10.42 2.92
CA CYS A 22 3.09 -10.82 1.57
C CYS A 22 4.59 -11.15 1.54
N THR A 23 4.95 -12.35 1.08
CA THR A 23 6.35 -12.78 0.93
C THR A 23 6.85 -12.68 -0.51
N ASN A 24 6.02 -12.20 -1.42
CA ASN A 24 6.40 -12.08 -2.82
C ASN A 24 7.35 -10.89 -3.03
N PRO A 25 8.33 -11.03 -3.95
CA PRO A 25 9.16 -9.91 -4.35
C PRO A 25 8.29 -8.84 -4.99
N ALA A 26 8.60 -7.57 -4.73
CA ALA A 26 7.96 -6.49 -5.46
C ALA A 26 8.40 -6.52 -6.93
N ILE A 27 7.50 -6.10 -7.81
CA ILE A 27 7.74 -6.09 -9.26
C ILE A 27 8.07 -4.69 -9.72
N ALA A 28 8.94 -4.59 -10.73
CA ALA A 28 9.30 -3.31 -11.31
C ALA A 28 8.07 -2.66 -11.96
N ASN A 29 7.62 -1.52 -11.44
CA ASN A 29 6.62 -0.66 -12.05
C ASN A 29 6.84 0.81 -11.68
N SER A 30 6.83 1.69 -12.69
CA SER A 30 6.93 3.13 -12.52
C SER A 30 5.70 3.78 -11.89
N GLU A 31 4.53 3.11 -11.89
CA GLU A 31 3.33 3.67 -11.25
C GLU A 31 3.38 3.61 -9.72
N TRP A 32 4.15 2.69 -9.15
CA TRP A 32 4.22 2.43 -7.71
C TRP A 32 5.64 2.15 -7.21
N GLU A 33 6.63 2.69 -7.92
CA GLU A 33 8.07 2.66 -7.57
C GLU A 33 8.59 1.31 -7.05
N ASP A 34 8.14 0.22 -7.67
CA ASP A 34 8.58 -1.13 -7.35
C ASP A 34 8.26 -1.57 -5.90
N GLU A 35 7.20 -1.07 -5.27
CA GLU A 35 6.84 -1.37 -3.86
C GLU A 35 5.90 -2.58 -3.70
N TYR A 36 5.22 -2.99 -4.76
CA TYR A 36 4.17 -4.01 -4.72
C TYR A 36 4.43 -5.15 -5.70
N CYS A 37 3.99 -6.36 -5.35
CA CYS A 37 4.09 -7.54 -6.21
C CYS A 37 2.92 -7.67 -7.20
N SER A 38 1.80 -6.99 -6.92
CA SER A 38 0.59 -7.05 -7.75
C SER A 38 -0.33 -5.87 -7.49
N ASN A 39 -1.22 -5.58 -8.46
CA ASN A 39 -2.29 -4.60 -8.32
C ASN A 39 -3.20 -4.88 -7.12
N GLU A 40 -3.45 -6.15 -6.79
CA GLU A 40 -4.25 -6.52 -5.63
C GLU A 40 -3.61 -6.05 -4.32
N CYS A 41 -2.28 -6.13 -4.22
CA CYS A 41 -1.56 -5.66 -3.05
C CYS A 41 -1.57 -4.12 -2.94
N VAL A 42 -1.49 -3.41 -4.07
CA VAL A 42 -1.63 -1.93 -4.13
C VAL A 42 -3.00 -1.54 -3.56
N VAL A 43 -4.08 -2.10 -4.14
CA VAL A 43 -5.46 -1.75 -3.76
C VAL A 43 -5.75 -2.11 -2.31
N SER A 44 -5.31 -3.28 -1.84
CA SER A 44 -5.45 -3.67 -0.43
C SER A 44 -4.78 -2.64 0.49
N HIS A 45 -3.54 -2.26 0.19
CA HIS A 45 -2.79 -1.31 1.00
C HIS A 45 -3.44 0.09 1.02
N CYS A 46 -3.87 0.59 -0.14
CA CYS A 46 -4.57 1.87 -0.22
C CYS A 46 -5.84 1.88 0.64
N ARG A 47 -6.58 0.77 0.69
CA ARG A 47 -7.77 0.63 1.55
C ARG A 47 -7.42 0.65 3.03
N ASP A 48 -6.34 -0.01 3.43
CA ASP A 48 -5.90 -0.06 4.83
C ASP A 48 -5.43 1.32 5.31
N VAL A 49 -4.57 1.99 4.53
CA VAL A 49 -4.10 3.37 4.81
C VAL A 49 -5.27 4.34 4.88
N PHE A 50 -6.19 4.27 3.90
CA PHE A 50 -7.38 5.10 3.91
C PHE A 50 -8.27 4.84 5.13
N SER A 51 -8.49 3.57 5.49
CA SER A 51 -9.31 3.21 6.65
C SER A 51 -8.70 3.69 7.96
N SER A 52 -7.38 3.55 8.12
CA SER A 52 -6.65 4.07 9.29
C SER A 52 -6.73 5.60 9.38
N TRP A 53 -6.60 6.28 8.23
CA TRP A 53 -6.77 7.73 8.15
C TRP A 53 -8.20 8.15 8.51
N VAL A 54 -9.23 7.51 7.95
CA VAL A 54 -10.64 7.81 8.25
C VAL A 54 -10.93 7.61 9.74
N ALA A 55 -10.45 6.53 10.36
CA ALA A 55 -10.63 6.27 11.78
C ALA A 55 -9.98 7.37 12.64
N SER A 56 -8.76 7.80 12.27
CA SER A 56 -8.05 8.88 12.96
C SER A 56 -8.74 10.23 12.78
N ASN A 57 -9.24 10.53 11.58
CA ASN A 57 -9.98 11.75 11.28
C ASN A 57 -11.33 11.80 12.01
N SER A 58 -12.03 10.66 12.11
CA SER A 58 -13.27 10.54 12.87
C SER A 58 -13.06 10.79 14.36
N ASN A 59 -11.92 10.34 14.91
CA ASN A 59 -11.57 10.58 16.30
C ASN A 59 -11.24 12.06 16.58
N ASN A 60 -10.64 12.76 15.62
CA ASN A 60 -10.26 14.17 15.77
C ASN A 60 -11.47 15.14 15.81
N GLN A 61 -12.62 14.78 15.24
CA GLN A 61 -13.84 15.59 15.30
C GLN A 61 -14.58 15.51 16.66
N ILE A 62 -14.31 14.50 17.49
CA ILE A 62 -15.02 14.29 18.78
C ILE A 62 -14.40 15.13 19.91
N GLN A 63 -13.20 15.69 19.73
CA GLN A 63 -12.49 16.44 20.77
C GLN A 63 -12.68 17.97 20.72
N ASN A 64 -13.55 18.52 19.86
CA ASN A 64 -13.70 19.97 19.70
C ASN A 64 -15.09 20.55 20.04
N PHE A 65 -15.94 19.84 20.81
CA PHE A 65 -17.23 20.40 21.27
C PHE A 65 -17.35 20.51 22.79
N SER A 66 -16.37 21.04 23.49
CA SER A 66 -16.61 21.47 24.88
C SER A 66 -15.72 22.65 25.22
N ALA A 67 -16.34 23.68 25.79
CA ALA A 67 -15.76 24.93 26.26
C ALA A 67 -15.62 26.09 25.23
N VAL A 68 -16.76 26.53 24.68
CA VAL A 68 -16.99 27.98 24.58
C VAL A 68 -18.34 28.33 25.23
N LYS A 69 -18.24 28.77 26.49
CA LYS A 69 -19.12 29.69 27.26
C LYS A 69 -20.63 29.42 27.31
#